data_AF-A0A5C7UX91-F1
#
_entry.id   AF-A0A5C7UX91-F1
#
_cell.length_a   1.000
_cell.length_b   1.000
_cell.length_c   1.000
_cell.angle_alpha   90.00
_cell.angle_beta   90.00
_cell.angle_gamma   90.00
#
_symmetry.space_group_name_H-M   'P 1'
#
loop_
_entity.id
_entity.type
_entity.pdbx_description
1 polymer ?
#
loop_
_entity_poly.entity_id
_entity_poly.type
_entity_poly.pdbx_seq_one_letter_code
_entity_poly.pdbx_strand_id
1 'polypeptide(L)'
;MSLKNSIKEFKVYLGDNDSQLDLSYPKVVEMIKLHWGYKEIYAYVNKLLVVEKERNRRGFPLEVIQEIYTLLEIHEKIFPATKISPSDKFRSS
;
A
#
# COMPACT_ATOMS: atom_id res chain seq x y z
N MET A 1 15.63 4.26 2.31
CA MET A 1 14.99 5.29 1.45
C MET A 1 13.48 5.23 1.63
N SER A 2 12.85 6.38 1.85
CA SER A 2 11.41 6.57 2.03
C SER A 2 10.59 6.33 0.75
N LEU A 3 9.29 6.06 0.88
CA LEU A 3 8.33 5.97 -0.21
C LEU A 3 8.26 7.30 -0.98
N LYS A 4 8.18 8.43 -0.27
CA LYS A 4 8.17 9.78 -0.88
C LYS A 4 9.35 9.99 -1.83
N ASN A 5 10.52 9.43 -1.54
CA ASN A 5 11.71 9.57 -2.40
C ASN A 5 11.87 8.44 -3.41
N SER A 6 11.15 7.32 -3.26
CA SER A 6 11.25 6.16 -4.14
C SER A 6 10.19 6.15 -5.25
N ILE A 7 9.04 6.82 -5.03
CA ILE A 7 7.89 6.82 -5.94
C ILE A 7 7.55 8.26 -6.30
N LYS A 8 7.73 8.63 -7.58
CA LYS A 8 7.58 10.01 -8.05
C LYS A 8 6.14 10.53 -7.88
N GLU A 9 5.16 9.72 -8.23
CA GLU A 9 3.74 10.05 -8.18
C GLU A 9 3.29 10.25 -6.72
N PHE A 10 3.84 9.45 -5.80
CA PHE A 10 3.56 9.58 -4.38
C PHE A 10 4.19 10.84 -3.80
N LYS A 11 5.40 11.21 -4.26
CA LYS A 11 5.99 12.51 -3.95
C LYS A 11 5.10 13.68 -4.39
N VAL A 12 4.56 13.60 -5.60
CA VAL A 12 3.66 14.62 -6.15
C VAL A 12 2.38 14.72 -5.33
N TYR A 13 1.80 13.59 -4.93
CA TYR A 13 0.62 13.55 -4.06
C TYR A 13 0.87 14.23 -2.71
N LEU A 14 2.00 13.94 -2.05
CA LEU A 14 2.33 14.51 -0.75
C LEU A 14 2.69 16.00 -0.84
N GLY A 15 3.30 16.44 -1.94
CA GLY A 15 3.84 17.78 -2.09
C GLY A 15 4.85 18.09 -0.98
N ASP A 16 4.59 19.16 -0.24
CA ASP A 16 5.44 19.59 0.87
C ASP A 16 5.19 18.81 2.18
N ASN A 17 4.11 18.00 2.26
CA ASN A 17 3.78 17.25 3.46
C ASN A 17 4.68 16.03 3.65
N ASP A 18 4.93 15.66 4.91
CA ASP A 18 5.60 14.41 5.25
C ASP A 18 4.64 13.22 5.20
N SER A 19 5.16 12.06 4.81
CA SER A 19 4.39 10.81 4.81
C SER A 19 4.35 10.22 6.22
N GLN A 20 3.14 9.99 6.73
CA GLN A 20 2.95 9.31 8.00
C GLN A 20 3.38 7.84 7.94
N LEU A 21 3.27 7.19 6.77
CA LEU A 21 3.87 5.86 6.53
C LEU A 21 5.38 5.89 6.69
N ASP A 22 6.05 6.85 6.05
CA ASP A 22 7.51 6.98 6.10
C ASP A 22 8.03 7.29 7.51
N LEU A 23 7.29 8.11 8.27
CA LEU A 23 7.68 8.50 9.62
C LEU A 23 7.40 7.41 10.68
N SER A 24 6.22 6.79 10.61
CA SER A 24 5.71 5.99 11.73
C SER A 24 5.71 4.48 11.46
N TYR A 25 5.84 4.04 10.21
CA TYR A 25 5.64 2.64 9.82
C TYR A 25 6.77 2.10 8.92
N PRO A 26 8.03 2.09 9.38
CA PRO A 26 9.18 1.70 8.55
C PRO A 26 9.07 0.27 7.99
N LYS A 27 8.51 -0.67 8.76
CA LYS A 27 8.28 -2.04 8.28
C LYS A 27 7.23 -2.11 7.16
N VAL A 28 6.21 -1.26 7.22
CA VAL A 28 5.20 -1.18 6.15
C VAL A 28 5.82 -0.59 4.90
N VAL A 29 6.62 0.46 5.05
CA VAL A 29 7.39 1.08 3.95
C VAL A 29 8.27 0.06 3.24
N GLU A 30 9.06 -0.72 3.99
CA GLU A 30 9.92 -1.76 3.40
C GLU A 30 9.11 -2.80 2.62
N MET A 31 7.98 -3.25 3.17
CA MET A 31 7.13 -4.23 2.51
C MET A 31 6.41 -3.67 1.28
N ILE A 32 5.94 -2.42 1.31
CA ILE A 32 5.37 -1.76 0.14
C ILE A 32 6.42 -1.67 -0.98
N LYS A 33 7.65 -1.28 -0.64
CA LYS A 33 8.74 -1.21 -1.61
C LYS A 33 9.11 -2.57 -2.19
N LEU A 34 9.14 -3.61 -1.36
CA LEU A 34 9.45 -4.98 -1.78
C LEU A 34 8.46 -5.49 -2.83
N HIS A 35 7.17 -5.15 -2.68
CA HIS A 35 6.11 -5.61 -3.58
C HIS A 35 5.74 -4.56 -4.65
N TRP A 36 6.47 -3.44 -4.75
CA TRP A 36 6.13 -2.38 -5.69
C TRP A 36 6.36 -2.84 -7.14
N GLY A 37 5.33 -2.73 -7.98
CA GLY A 37 5.34 -3.26 -9.36
C GLY A 37 4.86 -4.71 -9.47
N TYR A 38 4.48 -5.34 -8.37
CA TYR A 38 4.01 -6.73 -8.30
C TYR A 38 2.58 -6.78 -7.77
N LYS A 39 1.78 -7.75 -8.26
CA LYS A 39 0.37 -7.93 -7.82
C LYS A 39 0.24 -8.29 -6.34
N GLU A 40 1.30 -8.82 -5.74
CA GLU A 40 1.41 -9.23 -4.36
C GLU A 40 1.21 -8.05 -3.39
N ILE A 41 1.40 -6.80 -3.86
CA ILE A 41 1.13 -5.59 -3.08
C ILE A 41 -0.33 -5.53 -2.61
N TYR A 42 -1.29 -5.96 -3.45
CA TYR A 42 -2.71 -5.94 -3.10
C TYR A 42 -3.02 -6.97 -2.01
N ALA A 43 -2.38 -8.15 -2.04
CA ALA A 43 -2.53 -9.15 -0.99
C ALA A 43 -1.92 -8.66 0.33
N TYR A 44 -0.76 -7.99 0.27
CA TYR A 44 -0.13 -7.38 1.43
C TYR A 44 -1.01 -6.29 2.05
N VAL A 45 -1.49 -5.33 1.26
CA VAL A 45 -2.32 -4.22 1.75
C VAL A 45 -3.65 -4.72 2.29
N ASN A 46 -4.29 -5.70 1.65
CA ASN A 46 -5.52 -6.29 2.19
C ASN A 46 -5.28 -6.92 3.57
N LYS A 47 -4.19 -7.68 3.76
CA LYS A 47 -3.83 -8.22 5.09
C LYS A 47 -3.51 -7.13 6.10
N LEU A 48 -2.96 -6.01 5.64
CA LEU A 48 -2.59 -4.87 6.49
C LEU A 48 -3.83 -4.13 7.02
N LEU A 49 -4.87 -4.00 6.18
CA LEU A 49 -6.11 -3.28 6.50
C LEU A 49 -7.18 -4.16 7.16
N VAL A 50 -7.14 -5.48 6.96
CA VAL A 50 -8.06 -6.40 7.63
C VAL A 50 -7.70 -6.50 9.12
N VAL A 51 -8.55 -5.92 9.95
CA VAL A 51 -8.47 -6.06 11.41
C VAL A 51 -9.00 -7.44 11.79
N GLU A 52 -8.12 -8.39 12.07
CA GLU A 52 -8.52 -9.65 12.72
C GLU A 52 -9.11 -9.31 14.10
N LYS A 53 -10.39 -9.65 14.30
CA LYS A 53 -11.18 -9.38 15.52
C LYS A 53 -10.53 -9.87 16.82
N GLU A 54 -9.57 -10.80 16.75
CA GLU A 54 -8.93 -11.41 17.93
C GLU A 54 -7.67 -10.70 18.40
N ARG A 55 -7.11 -9.77 17.62
CA ARG A 55 -5.88 -9.06 18.00
C ARG A 55 -6.21 -7.61 18.28
N ASN A 56 -5.94 -7.20 19.51
CA ASN A 56 -6.12 -5.86 20.08
C ASN A 56 -5.22 -4.79 19.41
N ARG A 57 -5.16 -4.78 18.08
CA ARG A 57 -4.40 -3.83 17.28
C ARG A 57 -5.28 -2.62 17.04
N ARG A 58 -4.87 -1.48 17.59
CA ARG A 58 -5.37 -0.16 17.15
C ARG A 58 -5.15 -0.09 15.64
N GLY A 59 -6.22 0.14 14.88
CA GLY A 59 -6.13 0.32 13.43
C GLY A 59 -5.20 1.47 13.04
N PHE A 60 -5.01 1.67 11.75
CA PHE A 60 -4.23 2.81 11.28
C PHE A 60 -5.00 4.12 11.45
N PRO A 61 -4.29 5.23 11.73
CA PRO A 61 -4.83 6.57 11.57
C PRO A 61 -5.37 6.79 10.15
N LEU A 62 -6.31 7.71 10.00
CA LEU A 62 -6.96 7.99 8.73
C LEU A 62 -5.96 8.42 7.65
N GLU A 63 -4.98 9.24 8.02
CA GLU A 63 -3.94 9.76 7.14
C GLU A 63 -3.11 8.62 6.54
N VAL A 64 -2.79 7.62 7.36
CA VAL A 64 -2.03 6.44 6.94
C VAL A 64 -2.86 5.58 6.00
N ILE A 65 -4.16 5.41 6.29
CA ILE A 65 -5.08 4.68 5.43
C ILE A 65 -5.19 5.38 4.06
N GLN A 66 -5.31 6.71 4.03
CA GLN A 66 -5.37 7.50 2.81
C GLN A 66 -4.08 7.37 1.98
N GLU A 67 -2.91 7.41 2.62
CA GLU A 67 -1.63 7.18 1.94
C GLU A 67 -1.56 5.78 1.33
N ILE A 68 -1.99 4.74 2.07
CA ILE A 68 -2.03 3.35 1.57
C ILE A 68 -2.94 3.23 0.35
N TYR A 69 -4.16 3.78 0.39
CA TYR A 69 -5.07 3.74 -0.76
C TYR A 69 -4.51 4.53 -1.95
N THR A 70 -3.94 5.69 -1.71
CA THR A 70 -3.30 6.50 -2.76
C THR A 70 -2.17 5.75 -3.45
N LEU A 71 -1.35 5.04 -2.67
CA LEU A 71 -0.30 4.18 -3.22
C LEU A 71 -0.86 3.06 -4.11
N LEU A 72 -1.99 2.46 -3.74
CA LEU A 72 -2.65 1.46 -4.59
C LEU A 72 -3.19 2.05 -5.89
N GLU A 73 -3.80 3.25 -5.85
CA GLU A 73 -4.27 3.95 -7.05
C GLU A 73 -3.12 4.31 -7.99
N ILE A 74 -2.01 4.80 -7.43
CA ILE A 74 -0.79 5.08 -8.17
C ILE A 74 -0.25 3.79 -8.80
N HIS A 75 -0.18 2.71 -8.02
CA HIS A 75 0.28 1.42 -8.51
C HIS A 75 -0.58 0.91 -9.67
N GLU A 76 -1.91 1.00 -9.57
CA GLU A 76 -2.82 0.59 -10.64
C GLU A 76 -2.61 1.39 -11.93
N LYS A 77 -2.38 2.70 -11.82
CA LYS A 77 -2.11 3.58 -12.97
C LYS A 77 -0.78 3.26 -13.64
N ILE A 78 0.26 2.95 -12.86
CA ILE A 78 1.61 2.66 -13.38
C ILE A 78 1.71 1.23 -13.91
N PHE A 79 1.04 0.27 -13.27
CA PHE A 79 1.15 -1.16 -13.55
C PHE A 79 -0.22 -1.79 -13.89
N PRO A 80 -0.88 -1.37 -14.98
CA PRO A 80 -2.24 -1.83 -15.28
C PRO A 80 -2.34 -3.34 -15.51
N ALA A 81 -1.27 -4.01 -15.92
CA ALA A 81 -1.20 -5.46 -16.10
C ALA A 81 -1.18 -6.26 -14.78
N THR A 82 -0.92 -5.60 -13.65
CA THR A 82 -0.92 -6.24 -12.32
C THR A 82 -2.29 -6.25 -11.66
N LYS A 83 -3.30 -5.70 -12.36
CA LYS A 83 -4.68 -5.67 -11.90
C LYS A 83 -5.17 -7.10 -11.71
N ILE A 84 -5.40 -7.48 -10.46
CA ILE A 84 -5.99 -8.78 -10.12
C ILE A 84 -7.40 -8.78 -10.72
N SER A 85 -7.60 -9.56 -11.78
CA SER A 85 -8.92 -9.73 -12.34
C SER A 85 -9.81 -10.44 -11.30
N PRO A 86 -11.11 -10.13 -11.20
CA PRO A 86 -12.04 -10.93 -10.40
C PRO A 86 -11.97 -12.43 -10.71
N SER A 87 -11.56 -12.81 -11.93
CA SER A 87 -11.33 -14.20 -12.33
C SER A 87 -10.11 -14.86 -11.67
N ASP A 88 -9.10 -14.10 -11.24
CA ASP A 88 -7.91 -14.64 -10.58
C ASP A 88 -8.17 -15.02 -9.13
N LYS A 89 -9.21 -14.46 -8.50
CA LYS A 89 -9.64 -14.80 -7.13
C LYS A 89 -10.18 -16.23 -6.99
N PHE A 90 -10.56 -16.89 -8.10
CA PHE A 90 -11.20 -18.21 -8.09
C PHE A 90 -10.33 -19.35 -8.63
N ARG A 91 -9.07 -19.08 -9.01
CA ARG A 91 -8.18 -20.08 -9.63
C ARG A 91 -7.24 -20.80 -8.66
N SER A 92 -7.40 -20.57 -7.36
CA SER A 92 -6.72 -21.34 -6.31
C SER A 92 -7.73 -22.26 -5.63
N SER A 93 -8.04 -23.39 -6.27
CA SER A 93 -8.69 -24.56 -5.67
C SER A 93 -8.12 -25.80 -6.32
#